data_AF-A0A842P1P5-F1
#
_entry.id   AF-A0A842P1P5-F1
#
_cell.length_a   1.000
_cell.length_b   1.000
_cell.length_c   1.000
_cell.angle_alpha   90.00
_cell.angle_beta   90.00
_cell.angle_gamma   90.00
#
_symmetry.space_group_name_H-M   'P 1'
#
loop_
_entity.id
_entity.type
_entity.pdbx_description
1 polymer ?
#
loop_
_entity_poly.entity_id
_entity_poly.type
_entity_poly.pdbx_seq_one_letter_code
_entity_poly.pdbx_strand_id
1 'polypeptide(L)'
;MAQKLKLKQKKKTEQKEKQGNKEDVKQRVALHALQKQAQLLNLREAVILASFILGAGLLRVPMQAIPSAEPITFFAILAGWLFGKKKGFLVGVGALIASNFFVFGGHGPWTLFQALGFGIAGYLGGFLGEKSGYLKTIVIMIIATLAFEVVLNFSSLLIFPFGLVVFLTAIPFIIIHLISNTVFAFALPRVKRFIHEKGQFNERAICRDLIAQLKRGRVSKSK
;
A
#
# COMPACT_ATOMS: atom_id res chain seq x y z
N MET A 1 63.04 -29.73 14.29
CA MET A 1 61.60 -29.93 14.58
C MET A 1 60.79 -28.62 14.57
N ALA A 2 61.28 -27.54 15.18
CA ALA A 2 60.57 -26.25 15.31
C ALA A 2 60.17 -25.56 13.98
N GLN A 3 61.01 -25.64 12.94
CA GLN A 3 60.74 -25.03 11.63
C GLN A 3 59.52 -25.65 10.91
N LYS A 4 59.36 -26.98 10.97
CA LYS A 4 58.20 -27.68 10.39
C LYS A 4 56.88 -27.30 11.09
N LEU A 5 56.93 -27.04 12.40
CA LEU A 5 55.79 -26.62 13.20
C LEU A 5 55.33 -25.19 12.84
N LYS A 6 56.27 -24.24 12.71
CA LYS A 6 55.99 -22.88 12.24
C LYS A 6 55.40 -22.85 10.83
N LEU A 7 55.93 -23.66 9.91
CA LEU A 7 55.43 -23.77 8.53
C LEU A 7 53.99 -24.31 8.48
N LYS A 8 53.66 -25.28 9.34
CA LYS A 8 52.32 -25.87 9.45
C LYS A 8 51.31 -24.89 10.03
N GLN A 9 51.70 -24.07 11.00
CA GLN A 9 50.87 -22.99 11.54
C GLN A 9 50.58 -21.90 10.50
N LYS A 10 51.62 -21.44 9.78
CA LYS A 10 51.46 -20.44 8.70
C LYS A 10 50.48 -20.89 7.62
N LYS A 11 50.60 -22.13 7.13
CA LYS A 11 49.66 -22.72 6.17
C LYS A 11 48.22 -22.78 6.71
N LYS A 12 48.04 -23.08 7.99
CA LYS A 12 46.72 -23.12 8.65
C LYS A 12 46.08 -21.73 8.72
N THR A 13 46.88 -20.70 9.00
CA THR A 13 46.42 -19.30 9.01
C THR A 13 46.05 -18.82 7.62
N GLU A 14 46.89 -19.06 6.62
CA GLU A 14 46.61 -18.71 5.21
C GLU A 14 45.36 -19.44 4.68
N GLN A 15 45.13 -20.70 5.07
CA GLN A 15 43.91 -21.43 4.74
C GLN A 15 42.68 -20.81 5.40
N LYS A 16 42.76 -20.45 6.68
CA LYS A 16 41.67 -19.77 7.41
C LYS A 16 41.36 -18.40 6.79
N GLU A 17 42.35 -17.60 6.44
CA GLU A 17 42.17 -16.31 5.78
C GLU A 17 41.54 -16.46 4.38
N LYS A 18 42.03 -17.40 3.57
CA LYS A 18 41.44 -17.68 2.25
C LYS A 18 39.98 -18.15 2.37
N GLN A 19 39.67 -18.94 3.39
CA GLN A 19 38.32 -19.42 3.64
C GLN A 19 37.40 -18.32 4.17
N GLY A 20 37.89 -17.45 5.07
CA GLY A 20 37.20 -16.26 5.52
C GLY A 20 36.92 -15.25 4.40
N ASN A 21 37.89 -15.02 3.52
CA ASN A 21 37.73 -14.13 2.36
C ASN A 21 36.70 -14.71 1.37
N LYS A 22 36.74 -16.02 1.09
CA LYS A 22 35.73 -16.69 0.25
C LYS A 22 34.32 -16.59 0.86
N GLU A 23 34.18 -16.71 2.18
CA GLU A 23 32.89 -16.53 2.86
C GLU A 23 32.39 -15.08 2.80
N ASP A 24 33.25 -14.08 3.03
CA ASP A 24 32.86 -12.66 2.93
C ASP A 24 32.46 -12.29 1.50
N VAL A 25 33.17 -12.78 0.48
CA VAL A 25 32.80 -12.57 -0.93
C VAL A 25 31.43 -13.20 -1.23
N LYS A 26 31.17 -14.43 -0.80
CA LYS A 26 29.85 -15.07 -0.97
C LYS A 26 28.74 -14.27 -0.27
N GLN A 27 29.00 -13.79 0.95
CA GLN A 27 28.04 -12.95 1.69
C GLN A 27 27.79 -11.60 1.01
N ARG A 28 28.81 -10.95 0.43
CA ARG A 28 28.66 -9.71 -0.37
C ARG A 28 27.76 -9.93 -1.57
N VAL A 29 28.03 -10.99 -2.33
CA VAL A 29 27.25 -11.33 -3.53
C VAL A 29 25.80 -11.66 -3.14
N ALA A 30 25.58 -12.44 -2.10
CA ALA A 30 24.24 -12.76 -1.60
C ALA A 30 23.48 -11.51 -1.13
N LEU A 31 24.13 -10.62 -0.37
CA LEU A 31 23.53 -9.36 0.07
C LEU A 31 23.15 -8.48 -1.12
N HIS A 32 24.03 -8.36 -2.12
CA HIS A 32 23.76 -7.56 -3.32
C HIS A 32 22.61 -8.16 -4.14
N ALA A 33 22.56 -9.48 -4.29
CA ALA A 33 21.46 -10.18 -4.96
C ALA A 33 20.12 -9.93 -4.24
N LEU A 34 20.08 -10.06 -2.91
CA LEU A 34 18.87 -9.79 -2.12
C LEU A 34 18.45 -8.32 -2.18
N GLN A 35 19.39 -7.38 -2.19
CA GLN A 35 19.09 -5.96 -2.38
C GLN A 35 18.43 -5.71 -3.74
N LYS A 36 18.97 -6.31 -4.80
CA LYS A 36 18.41 -6.20 -6.15
C LYS A 36 17.02 -6.84 -6.23
N GLN A 37 16.83 -8.01 -5.61
CA GLN A 37 15.52 -8.65 -5.50
C GLN A 37 14.52 -7.77 -4.73
N ALA A 38 14.93 -7.17 -3.61
CA ALA A 38 14.09 -6.25 -2.85
C ALA A 38 13.69 -5.00 -3.66
N GLN A 39 14.58 -4.48 -4.51
CA GLN A 39 14.26 -3.39 -5.44
C GLN A 39 13.20 -3.80 -6.48
N LEU A 40 13.33 -4.98 -7.07
CA LEU A 40 12.34 -5.52 -8.01
C LEU A 40 10.96 -5.69 -7.37
N LEU A 41 10.92 -6.17 -6.13
CA LEU A 41 9.67 -6.29 -5.36
C LEU A 41 9.03 -4.94 -5.08
N ASN A 42 9.83 -3.91 -4.75
CA ASN A 42 9.32 -2.55 -4.57
C ASN A 42 8.75 -1.97 -5.86
N LEU A 43 9.39 -2.23 -7.01
CA LEU A 43 8.89 -1.80 -8.32
C LEU A 43 7.57 -2.50 -8.66
N ARG A 44 7.49 -3.82 -8.45
CA ARG A 44 6.26 -4.59 -8.64
C ARG A 44 5.10 -4.04 -7.81
N GLU A 45 5.34 -3.73 -6.54
CA GLU A 45 4.35 -3.10 -5.66
C GLU A 45 3.93 -1.72 -6.19
N ALA A 46 4.89 -0.87 -6.60
CA ALA A 46 4.59 0.44 -7.15
C ALA A 46 3.72 0.36 -8.41
N VAL A 47 4.00 -0.60 -9.30
CA VAL A 47 3.20 -0.85 -10.51
C VAL A 47 1.77 -1.26 -10.14
N ILE A 48 1.59 -2.14 -9.15
CA ILE A 48 0.24 -2.56 -8.72
C ILE A 48 -0.53 -1.38 -8.12
N LEU A 49 0.12 -0.56 -7.28
CA LEU A 49 -0.52 0.63 -6.71
C LEU A 49 -0.88 1.64 -7.81
N ALA A 50 -0.03 1.82 -8.82
CA ALA A 50 -0.32 2.66 -9.97
C ALA A 50 -1.51 2.11 -10.79
N SER A 51 -1.58 0.80 -11.00
CA SER A 51 -2.72 0.16 -11.65
C SER A 51 -4.02 0.34 -10.86
N PHE A 52 -3.98 0.33 -9.53
CA PHE A 52 -5.14 0.63 -8.70
C PHE A 52 -5.58 2.09 -8.83
N ILE A 53 -4.62 3.03 -8.82
CA ILE A 53 -4.89 4.47 -9.01
C ILE A 53 -5.58 4.71 -10.36
N LEU A 54 -4.99 4.18 -11.44
CA LEU A 54 -5.52 4.35 -12.79
C LEU A 54 -6.85 3.62 -12.98
N GLY A 55 -6.96 2.38 -12.50
CA GLY A 55 -8.19 1.59 -12.57
C GLY A 55 -9.35 2.24 -11.82
N ALA A 56 -9.10 2.76 -10.62
CA ALA A 56 -10.08 3.52 -9.85
C ALA A 56 -10.54 4.77 -10.59
N GLY A 57 -9.59 5.54 -11.13
CA GLY A 57 -9.88 6.77 -11.87
C GLY A 57 -10.67 6.52 -13.14
N LEU A 58 -10.32 5.50 -13.91
CA LEU A 58 -11.03 5.12 -15.14
C LEU A 58 -12.42 4.57 -14.85
N LEU A 59 -12.57 3.73 -13.82
CA LEU A 59 -13.87 3.16 -13.46
C LEU A 59 -14.85 4.23 -12.94
N ARG A 60 -14.35 5.37 -12.43
CA ARG A 60 -15.18 6.50 -12.05
C ARG A 60 -15.91 7.13 -13.25
N VAL A 61 -15.35 7.06 -14.47
CA VAL A 61 -15.93 7.67 -15.68
C VAL A 61 -17.34 7.13 -15.97
N PRO A 62 -17.56 5.81 -16.16
CA PRO A 62 -18.91 5.28 -16.37
C PRO A 62 -19.80 5.45 -15.13
N MET A 63 -19.22 5.52 -13.93
CA MET A 63 -19.98 5.74 -12.69
C MET A 63 -20.51 7.17 -12.55
N GLN A 64 -20.10 8.13 -13.39
CA GLN A 64 -20.70 9.47 -13.39
C GLN A 64 -22.20 9.46 -13.71
N ALA A 65 -22.72 8.39 -14.33
CA ALA A 65 -24.16 8.20 -14.55
C ALA A 65 -24.95 8.05 -13.24
N ILE A 66 -24.30 7.61 -12.15
CA ILE A 66 -24.90 7.48 -10.82
C ILE A 66 -24.17 8.45 -9.88
N PRO A 67 -24.83 9.55 -9.47
CA PRO A 67 -24.20 10.52 -8.60
C PRO A 67 -23.67 9.88 -7.31
N SER A 68 -22.44 10.22 -6.92
CA SER A 68 -21.76 9.73 -5.71
C SER A 68 -21.51 8.23 -5.61
N ALA A 69 -21.69 7.45 -6.68
CA ALA A 69 -21.18 6.09 -6.75
C ALA A 69 -19.69 6.11 -7.12
N GLU A 70 -18.81 6.04 -6.13
CA GLU A 70 -17.38 6.24 -6.36
C GLU A 70 -16.53 4.99 -6.11
N PRO A 71 -15.96 4.36 -7.16
CA PRO A 71 -15.16 3.14 -6.98
C PRO A 71 -13.80 3.41 -6.31
N ILE A 72 -13.43 4.67 -6.09
CA ILE A 72 -12.15 5.06 -5.50
C ILE A 72 -11.99 4.47 -4.09
N THR A 73 -13.05 4.53 -3.27
CA THR A 73 -13.05 3.99 -1.90
C THR A 73 -12.70 2.50 -1.88
N PHE A 74 -13.21 1.74 -2.85
CA PHE A 74 -12.92 0.31 -3.00
C PHE A 74 -11.42 0.06 -3.22
N PHE A 75 -10.80 0.73 -4.19
CA PHE A 75 -9.38 0.55 -4.50
C PHE A 75 -8.48 1.07 -3.38
N ALA A 76 -8.85 2.18 -2.73
CA ALA A 76 -8.12 2.74 -1.60
C ALA A 76 -8.10 1.77 -0.41
N ILE A 77 -9.26 1.22 -0.03
CA ILE A 77 -9.36 0.23 1.06
C ILE A 77 -8.61 -1.04 0.71
N LEU A 78 -8.75 -1.54 -0.52
CA LEU A 78 -8.03 -2.73 -0.99
C LEU A 78 -6.51 -2.54 -0.91
N ALA A 79 -6.00 -1.39 -1.36
CA ALA A 79 -4.59 -1.04 -1.25
C ALA A 79 -4.13 -0.96 0.21
N GLY A 80 -4.95 -0.39 1.09
CA GLY A 80 -4.70 -0.35 2.52
C GLY A 80 -4.63 -1.75 3.13
N TRP A 81 -5.56 -2.63 2.76
CA TRP A 81 -5.63 -4.00 3.26
C TRP A 81 -4.43 -4.85 2.79
N LEU A 82 -4.00 -4.67 1.54
CA LEU A 82 -2.90 -5.45 0.95
C LEU A 82 -1.51 -4.93 1.34
N PHE A 83 -1.31 -3.61 1.31
CA PHE A 83 0.02 -2.98 1.40
C PHE A 83 0.20 -2.08 2.64
N GLY A 84 -0.84 -1.97 3.47
CA GLY A 84 -0.84 -1.22 4.71
C GLY A 84 -1.30 0.23 4.57
N LYS A 85 -1.54 0.85 5.73
CA LYS A 85 -2.23 2.14 5.91
C LYS A 85 -1.67 3.27 5.02
N LYS A 86 -0.34 3.44 5.00
CA LYS A 86 0.32 4.51 4.22
C LYS A 86 0.11 4.35 2.72
N LYS A 87 0.13 3.11 2.21
CA LYS A 87 -0.06 2.83 0.79
C LYS A 87 -1.52 2.97 0.38
N GLY A 88 -2.44 2.55 1.24
CA GLY A 88 -3.87 2.81 1.05
C GLY A 88 -4.18 4.30 0.96
N PHE A 89 -3.62 5.11 1.86
CA PHE A 89 -3.78 6.57 1.81
C PHE A 89 -3.29 7.17 0.49
N LEU A 90 -2.09 6.77 0.05
CA LEU A 90 -1.52 7.23 -1.22
C LEU A 90 -2.38 6.83 -2.43
N VAL A 91 -2.94 5.62 -2.42
CA VAL A 91 -3.84 5.19 -3.51
C VAL A 91 -5.13 6.00 -3.51
N GLY A 92 -5.74 6.28 -2.35
CA GLY A 92 -6.94 7.12 -2.27
C GLY A 92 -6.72 8.54 -2.83
N VAL A 93 -5.65 9.21 -2.38
CA VAL A 93 -5.28 10.54 -2.87
C VAL A 93 -4.94 10.50 -4.37
N GLY A 94 -4.09 9.57 -4.79
CA GLY A 94 -3.64 9.46 -6.17
C GLY A 94 -4.77 9.10 -7.13
N ALA A 95 -5.68 8.20 -6.73
CA ALA A 95 -6.83 7.80 -7.51
C ALA A 95 -7.79 8.96 -7.76
N LEU A 96 -8.06 9.79 -6.75
CA LEU A 96 -8.86 11.00 -6.95
C LEU A 96 -8.21 11.94 -7.97
N ILE A 97 -6.93 12.26 -7.76
CA ILE A 97 -6.20 13.18 -8.65
C ILE A 97 -6.25 12.66 -10.08
N ALA A 98 -5.94 11.38 -10.30
CA ALA A 98 -6.05 10.73 -11.60
C ALA A 98 -7.48 10.76 -12.16
N SER A 99 -8.48 10.51 -11.32
CA SER A 99 -9.89 10.51 -11.72
C SER A 99 -10.37 11.87 -12.21
N ASN A 100 -9.91 12.97 -11.58
CA ASN A 100 -10.29 14.32 -11.98
C ASN A 100 -9.76 14.67 -13.38
N PHE A 101 -8.62 14.09 -13.78
CA PHE A 101 -8.14 14.19 -15.16
C PHE A 101 -9.02 13.40 -16.13
N PHE A 102 -9.43 12.18 -15.79
CA PHE A 102 -10.22 11.33 -16.71
C PHE A 102 -11.68 11.78 -16.87
N VAL A 103 -12.29 12.29 -15.80
CA VAL A 103 -13.69 12.72 -15.78
C VAL A 103 -13.85 14.16 -16.31
N PHE A 104 -12.76 14.85 -16.66
CA PHE A 104 -12.76 16.29 -16.97
C PHE A 104 -13.39 17.16 -15.87
N GLY A 105 -13.42 16.66 -14.63
CA GLY A 105 -14.04 17.34 -13.49
C GLY A 105 -13.22 18.52 -12.95
N GLY A 106 -11.98 18.66 -13.42
CA GLY A 106 -11.07 19.73 -13.00
C GLY A 106 -10.63 19.62 -11.54
N HIS A 107 -9.97 20.68 -11.07
CA HIS A 107 -9.54 20.81 -9.69
C HIS A 107 -10.11 22.09 -9.10
N GLY A 108 -10.45 22.04 -7.81
CA GLY A 108 -10.91 23.20 -7.06
C GLY A 108 -10.61 23.07 -5.58
N PRO A 109 -11.03 24.04 -4.76
CA PRO A 109 -10.77 24.03 -3.32
C PRO A 109 -11.26 22.75 -2.62
N TRP A 110 -12.35 22.16 -3.12
CA TRP A 110 -12.92 20.90 -2.61
C TRP A 110 -12.03 19.68 -2.87
N THR A 111 -11.14 19.71 -3.88
CA THR A 111 -10.27 18.59 -4.25
C THR A 111 -9.35 18.17 -3.10
N LEU A 112 -8.87 19.14 -2.29
CA LEU A 112 -8.05 18.84 -1.12
C LEU A 112 -8.80 17.97 -0.10
N PHE A 113 -10.07 18.30 0.14
CA PHE A 113 -10.92 17.59 1.10
C PHE A 113 -11.36 16.22 0.57
N GLN A 114 -11.69 16.13 -0.72
CA GLN A 114 -11.93 14.84 -1.38
C GLN A 114 -10.68 13.94 -1.30
N ALA A 115 -9.49 14.49 -1.56
CA ALA A 115 -8.24 13.74 -1.55
C ALA A 115 -7.97 13.21 -0.14
N LEU A 116 -8.18 14.07 0.87
CA LEU A 116 -8.07 13.70 2.26
C LEU A 116 -9.08 12.61 2.64
N GLY A 117 -10.34 12.74 2.24
CA GLY A 117 -11.39 11.76 2.50
C GLY A 117 -11.06 10.38 1.91
N PHE A 118 -10.68 10.31 0.63
CA PHE A 118 -10.27 9.04 -0.01
C PHE A 118 -8.97 8.49 0.58
N GLY A 119 -8.04 9.38 0.93
CA GLY A 119 -6.83 9.00 1.65
C GLY A 119 -7.15 8.34 3.00
N ILE A 120 -8.03 8.94 3.80
CA ILE A 120 -8.49 8.38 5.08
C ILE A 120 -9.17 7.03 4.86
N ALA A 121 -10.03 6.91 3.84
CA ALA A 121 -10.64 5.63 3.50
C ALA A 121 -9.60 4.53 3.25
N GLY A 122 -8.57 4.82 2.44
CA GLY A 122 -7.49 3.87 2.20
C GLY A 122 -6.63 3.59 3.44
N TYR A 123 -6.40 4.58 4.28
CA TYR A 123 -5.73 4.40 5.57
C TYR A 123 -6.51 3.43 6.47
N LEU A 124 -7.83 3.57 6.53
CA LEU A 124 -8.72 2.71 7.31
C LEU A 124 -8.73 1.26 6.82
N GLY A 125 -8.59 1.05 5.51
CA GLY A 125 -8.40 -0.28 4.93
C GLY A 125 -7.22 -1.06 5.53
N GLY A 126 -6.17 -0.36 5.98
CA GLY A 126 -5.02 -0.99 6.63
C GLY A 126 -5.26 -1.51 8.05
N PHE A 127 -6.46 -1.35 8.62
CA PHE A 127 -6.87 -2.04 9.86
C PHE A 127 -7.54 -3.40 9.59
N LEU A 128 -7.80 -3.73 8.32
CA LEU A 128 -8.21 -5.07 7.93
C LEU A 128 -6.99 -6.00 8.00
N GLY A 129 -7.07 -7.00 8.87
CA GLY A 129 -6.07 -8.06 8.98
C GLY A 129 -6.28 -9.17 7.94
N GLU A 130 -5.35 -10.10 7.88
CA GLU A 130 -5.32 -11.18 6.87
C GLU A 130 -6.60 -12.04 6.84
N LYS A 131 -7.17 -12.31 8.03
CA LYS A 131 -8.38 -13.12 8.26
C LYS A 131 -9.67 -12.30 8.35
N SER A 132 -9.65 -11.01 7.98
CA SER A 132 -10.86 -10.18 8.06
C SER A 132 -11.93 -10.71 7.12
N GLY A 133 -13.11 -11.02 7.67
CA GLY A 133 -14.27 -11.46 6.91
C GLY A 133 -15.10 -10.30 6.36
N TYR A 134 -16.25 -10.64 5.79
CA TYR A 134 -17.19 -9.68 5.19
C TYR A 134 -17.66 -8.62 6.18
N LEU A 135 -18.09 -9.01 7.38
CA LEU A 135 -18.62 -8.08 8.38
C LEU A 135 -17.64 -6.94 8.70
N LYS A 136 -16.39 -7.27 9.04
CA LYS A 136 -15.36 -6.27 9.35
C LYS A 136 -15.05 -5.39 8.14
N THR A 137 -15.08 -5.95 6.93
CA THR A 137 -14.86 -5.21 5.68
C THR A 137 -15.97 -4.20 5.42
N ILE A 138 -17.24 -4.61 5.61
CA ILE A 138 -18.41 -3.74 5.47
C ILE A 138 -18.38 -2.63 6.52
N VAL A 139 -18.08 -2.94 7.78
CA VAL A 139 -17.96 -1.93 8.85
C VAL A 139 -16.88 -0.90 8.51
N ILE A 140 -15.69 -1.33 8.07
CA ILE A 140 -14.63 -0.41 7.65
C ILE A 140 -15.06 0.44 6.45
N MET A 141 -15.77 -0.14 5.48
CA MET A 141 -16.29 0.60 4.33
C MET A 141 -17.30 1.68 4.76
N ILE A 142 -18.23 1.35 5.65
CA ILE A 142 -19.22 2.31 6.17
C ILE A 142 -18.51 3.45 6.91
N ILE A 143 -17.58 3.13 7.82
CA ILE A 143 -16.80 4.14 8.57
C ILE A 143 -16.00 5.01 7.61
N ALA A 144 -15.36 4.43 6.60
CA ALA A 144 -14.59 5.16 5.60
C ALA A 144 -15.48 6.10 4.76
N THR A 145 -16.67 5.64 4.38
CA THR A 145 -17.64 6.44 3.63
C THR A 145 -18.15 7.60 4.47
N LEU A 146 -18.53 7.36 5.73
CA LEU A 146 -18.95 8.41 6.65
C LEU A 146 -17.82 9.42 6.91
N ALA A 147 -16.59 8.96 7.08
CA ALA A 147 -15.44 9.84 7.24
C ALA A 147 -15.22 10.73 6.01
N PHE A 148 -15.36 10.17 4.81
CA PHE A 148 -15.32 10.94 3.57
C PHE A 148 -16.42 12.01 3.55
N GLU A 149 -17.66 11.63 3.83
CA GLU A 149 -18.78 12.56 3.81
C GLU A 149 -18.63 13.68 4.85
N VAL A 150 -18.16 13.37 6.05
CA VAL A 150 -17.89 14.40 7.07
C VAL A 150 -16.83 15.38 6.57
N VAL A 151 -15.72 14.89 6.03
CA VAL A 151 -14.62 15.74 5.54
C VAL A 151 -15.09 16.61 4.36
N LEU A 152 -15.79 16.02 3.41
CA LEU A 152 -16.26 16.73 2.22
C LEU A 152 -17.33 17.76 2.58
N ASN A 153 -18.35 17.37 3.34
CA ASN A 153 -19.44 18.28 3.65
C ASN A 153 -19.01 19.36 4.66
N PHE A 154 -18.06 19.08 5.56
CA PHE A 154 -17.45 20.13 6.39
C PHE A 154 -16.74 21.20 5.53
N SER A 155 -16.11 20.79 4.42
CA SER A 155 -15.47 21.75 3.51
C SER A 155 -16.45 22.75 2.90
N SER A 156 -17.72 22.37 2.73
CA SER A 156 -18.75 23.27 2.19
C SER A 156 -18.98 24.49 3.08
N LEU A 157 -18.85 24.34 4.41
CA LEU A 157 -18.93 25.42 5.39
C LEU A 157 -17.77 26.42 5.27
N LEU A 158 -16.62 25.98 4.76
CA LEU A 158 -15.41 26.81 4.62
C LEU A 158 -15.33 27.49 3.26
N ILE A 159 -15.84 26.83 2.22
CA ILE A 159 -15.65 27.27 0.83
C ILE A 159 -16.82 28.16 0.36
N PHE A 160 -18.04 27.89 0.84
CA PHE A 160 -19.25 28.57 0.33
C PHE A 160 -19.94 29.43 1.40
N PRO A 161 -20.41 30.64 1.04
CA PRO A 161 -21.10 31.53 1.98
C PRO A 161 -22.41 30.96 2.53
N PHE A 162 -23.01 29.97 1.84
CA PHE A 162 -24.22 29.26 2.27
C PHE A 162 -23.94 27.77 2.57
N GLY A 163 -22.78 27.45 3.14
CA GLY A 163 -22.33 26.07 3.33
C GLY A 163 -23.30 25.16 4.08
N LEU A 164 -24.09 25.68 5.04
CA LEU A 164 -25.09 24.88 5.75
C LEU A 164 -26.21 24.37 4.82
N VAL A 165 -26.63 25.20 3.85
CA VAL A 165 -27.64 24.80 2.85
C VAL A 165 -27.05 23.73 1.93
N VAL A 166 -25.80 23.92 1.48
CA VAL A 166 -25.07 22.93 0.68
C VAL A 166 -25.00 21.58 1.40
N PHE A 167 -24.65 21.59 2.69
CA PHE A 167 -24.62 20.40 3.54
C PHE A 167 -25.96 19.67 3.56
N LEU A 168 -27.08 20.39 3.79
CA LEU A 168 -28.41 19.78 3.84
C LEU A 168 -28.82 19.17 2.49
N THR A 169 -28.46 19.83 1.38
CA THR A 169 -28.72 19.30 0.03
C THR A 169 -27.86 18.10 -0.34
N ALA A 170 -26.79 17.81 0.42
CA ALA A 170 -25.91 16.67 0.19
C ALA A 170 -26.48 15.33 0.72
N ILE A 171 -27.53 15.35 1.54
CA ILE A 171 -28.11 14.14 2.17
C ILE A 171 -28.42 13.01 1.17
N PRO A 172 -29.07 13.26 0.01
CA PRO A 172 -29.32 12.20 -0.96
C PRO A 172 -28.02 11.56 -1.49
N PHE A 173 -26.97 12.37 -1.70
CA PHE A 173 -25.68 11.92 -2.16
C PHE A 173 -24.96 11.07 -1.12
N ILE A 174 -25.05 11.42 0.17
CA ILE A 174 -24.53 10.62 1.29
C ILE A 174 -25.16 9.22 1.29
N ILE A 175 -26.48 9.14 1.10
CA ILE A 175 -27.21 7.86 1.08
C ILE A 175 -26.75 7.00 -0.08
N ILE A 176 -26.66 7.57 -1.30
CA ILE A 176 -26.20 6.84 -2.48
C ILE A 176 -24.77 6.33 -2.28
N HIS A 177 -23.87 7.18 -1.76
CA HIS A 177 -22.47 6.80 -1.55
C HIS A 177 -22.33 5.67 -0.52
N LEU A 178 -23.12 5.71 0.56
CA LEU A 178 -23.18 4.62 1.55
C LEU A 178 -23.66 3.31 0.92
N ILE A 179 -24.74 3.36 0.14
CA ILE A 179 -25.30 2.16 -0.51
C ILE A 179 -24.29 1.59 -1.51
N SER A 180 -23.75 2.41 -2.42
CA SER A 180 -22.82 1.96 -3.45
C SER A 180 -21.55 1.38 -2.85
N ASN A 181 -20.95 2.03 -1.85
CA ASN A 181 -19.75 1.54 -1.20
C ASN A 181 -20.02 0.25 -0.43
N THR A 182 -21.17 0.14 0.24
CA THR A 182 -21.56 -1.11 0.91
C THR A 182 -21.69 -2.25 -0.08
N VAL A 183 -22.26 -2.01 -1.27
CA VAL A 183 -22.30 -3.00 -2.36
C VAL A 183 -20.88 -3.39 -2.80
N PHE A 184 -19.98 -2.42 -3.01
CA PHE A 184 -18.58 -2.70 -3.36
C PHE A 184 -17.82 -3.47 -2.25
N ALA A 185 -18.18 -3.29 -0.98
CA ALA A 185 -17.54 -4.00 0.13
C ALA A 185 -17.73 -5.52 0.06
N PHE A 186 -18.82 -6.02 -0.54
CA PHE A 186 -19.01 -7.46 -0.74
C PHE A 186 -18.02 -8.05 -1.75
N ALA A 187 -17.49 -7.26 -2.69
CA ALA A 187 -16.48 -7.74 -3.62
C ALA A 187 -15.06 -7.81 -3.00
N LEU A 188 -14.78 -6.98 -1.98
CA LEU A 188 -13.43 -6.81 -1.42
C LEU A 188 -12.78 -8.11 -0.92
N PRO A 189 -13.42 -8.94 -0.07
CA PRO A 189 -12.79 -10.17 0.43
C PRO A 189 -12.46 -11.15 -0.69
N ARG A 190 -13.34 -11.26 -1.70
CA ARG A 190 -13.13 -12.12 -2.87
C ARG A 190 -11.94 -11.65 -3.71
N VAL A 191 -11.87 -10.35 -3.98
CA VAL A 191 -10.77 -9.75 -4.73
C VAL A 191 -9.45 -9.86 -3.98
N LYS A 192 -9.43 -9.60 -2.65
CA LYS A 192 -8.23 -9.79 -1.81
C LYS A 192 -7.73 -11.22 -1.89
N ARG A 193 -8.62 -12.21 -1.80
CA ARG A 193 -8.25 -13.62 -1.89
C ARG A 193 -7.66 -13.95 -3.26
N PHE A 194 -8.32 -13.53 -4.34
CA PHE A 194 -7.83 -13.72 -5.70
C PHE A 194 -6.42 -13.13 -5.91
N ILE A 195 -6.22 -11.89 -5.44
CA ILE A 195 -4.92 -11.21 -5.53
C ILE A 195 -3.88 -11.97 -4.72
N HIS A 196 -4.21 -12.48 -3.53
CA HIS A 196 -3.25 -13.24 -2.73
C HIS A 196 -2.88 -14.59 -3.35
N GLU A 197 -3.86 -15.31 -3.92
CA GLU A 197 -3.66 -16.61 -4.58
C GLU A 197 -2.80 -16.50 -5.85
N LYS A 198 -2.96 -15.42 -6.62
CA LYS A 198 -2.20 -15.20 -7.87
C LYS A 198 -0.94 -14.36 -7.69
N GLY A 199 -0.89 -13.50 -6.67
CA GLY A 199 0.10 -12.44 -6.54
C GLY A 199 1.35 -12.80 -5.75
N GLN A 200 1.32 -13.82 -4.88
CA GLN A 200 2.49 -14.31 -4.11
C GLN A 200 3.29 -13.18 -3.41
N PHE A 201 2.63 -12.38 -2.55
CA PHE A 201 3.24 -11.18 -1.93
C PHE A 201 4.19 -11.43 -0.75
N ASN A 202 4.46 -12.70 -0.39
CA ASN A 202 5.24 -13.04 0.81
C ASN A 202 6.75 -12.79 0.67
N GLU A 203 7.24 -12.64 -0.56
CA GLU A 203 8.67 -12.56 -0.89
C GLU A 203 9.36 -11.34 -0.24
N ARG A 204 8.65 -10.22 -0.09
CA ARG A 204 9.24 -8.96 0.42
C ARG A 204 9.56 -9.04 1.91
N ALA A 205 8.73 -9.73 2.69
CA ALA A 205 9.00 -9.93 4.12
C ALA A 205 10.25 -10.80 4.31
N ILE A 206 10.33 -11.90 3.58
CA ILE A 206 11.46 -12.85 3.61
C ILE A 206 12.76 -12.13 3.18
N CYS A 207 12.73 -11.40 2.07
CA CYS A 207 13.92 -10.70 1.56
C CYS A 207 14.45 -9.68 2.58
N ARG A 208 13.57 -8.93 3.26
CA ARG A 208 13.96 -7.96 4.29
C ARG A 208 14.57 -8.63 5.52
N ASP A 209 13.98 -9.72 5.99
CA ASP A 209 14.51 -10.45 7.15
C ASP A 209 15.88 -11.07 6.85
N LEU A 210 16.06 -11.70 5.67
CA LEU A 210 17.35 -12.23 5.23
C LEU A 210 18.43 -11.16 5.13
N ILE A 211 18.11 -9.98 4.56
CA ILE A 211 19.05 -8.84 4.51
C ILE A 211 19.45 -8.40 5.93
N ALA A 212 18.49 -8.35 6.87
CA ALA A 212 18.76 -7.98 8.25
C ALA A 212 19.63 -9.03 8.98
N GLN A 213 19.39 -10.32 8.75
CA GLN A 213 20.20 -11.40 9.30
C GLN A 213 21.64 -11.36 8.75
N LEU A 214 21.82 -11.18 7.44
CA LEU A 214 23.15 -11.09 6.82
C LEU A 214 23.94 -9.87 7.31
N LYS A 215 23.28 -8.71 7.48
CA LYS A 215 23.93 -7.53 8.07
C LYS A 215 24.37 -7.77 9.52
N ARG A 216 23.54 -8.43 10.34
CA ARG A 216 23.88 -8.77 11.74
C ARG A 216 25.05 -9.76 11.81
N GLY A 217 25.03 -10.82 11.01
CA GLY A 217 26.11 -11.82 10.97
C GLY A 217 27.46 -11.24 10.54
N ARG A 218 27.45 -10.17 9.74
CA ARG A 218 28.66 -9.45 9.32
C ARG A 218 29.27 -8.59 10.43
N VAL A 219 28.44 -7.86 11.18
CA VAL A 219 28.87 -7.05 12.33
C VAL A 219 29.49 -7.92 13.43
N SER A 220 28.98 -9.15 13.61
CA SER A 220 29.55 -10.11 14.57
C SER A 220 30.89 -10.70 14.13
N LYS A 221 31.20 -10.77 12.83
CA LYS A 221 32.49 -11.28 12.31
C LYS A 221 33.58 -10.19 12.21
N SER A 222 33.22 -8.91 12.35
CA SER A 222 34.14 -7.77 12.25
C SER A 222 34.58 -7.18 13.61
N LYS A 223 34.08 -7.74 14.72
CA LYS A 223 34.55 -7.49 16.08
C LYS A 223 35.44 -8.65 16.52
#